data_AF-A0A1H6LAS1-F1
#
_entry.id   AF-A0A1H6LAS1-F1
#
_cell.length_a   1.000
_cell.length_b   1.000
_cell.length_c   1.000
_cell.angle_alpha   90.00
_cell.angle_beta   90.00
_cell.angle_gamma   90.00
#
_symmetry.space_group_name_H-M   'P 1'
#
loop_
_entity.id
_entity.type
_entity.pdbx_description
1 polymer ?
#
loop_
_entity_poly.entity_id
_entity_poly.type
_entity_poly.pdbx_seq_one_letter_code
_entity_poly.pdbx_strand_id
1 'polypeptide(L)'
;MKLTTEQIQQVDQKLIDFGFTFMDIRIEILDHILCLIETKENLDFKQALDTVFEEQKDYLKTQKLTQWSNVISQRVSLLKDIFLNPVFIFLWILSYFIYDNLPYSNHNLLLEDLDVIPMAIPILSFVFLGLYTFVSKKKLQVLMVRYLP
;
A
#
# COMPACT_ATOMS: atom_id res chain seq x y z
N MET A 1 -32.57 10.87 15.72
CA MET A 1 -33.18 9.60 15.23
C MET A 1 -32.36 8.41 15.75
N LYS A 2 -32.97 7.28 16.13
CA LYS A 2 -32.21 6.04 16.42
C LYS A 2 -32.16 5.16 15.17
N LEU A 3 -30.96 4.70 14.81
CA LEU A 3 -30.75 3.86 13.64
C LEU A 3 -30.98 2.37 13.94
N THR A 4 -31.57 1.65 12.99
CA THR A 4 -31.68 0.19 13.05
C THR A 4 -30.39 -0.47 12.60
N THR A 5 -30.18 -1.74 12.99
CA THR A 5 -29.03 -2.54 12.54
C THR A 5 -28.94 -2.61 11.01
N GLU A 6 -30.09 -2.70 10.33
CA GLU A 6 -30.17 -2.73 8.86
C GLU A 6 -29.71 -1.40 8.25
N GLN A 7 -30.07 -0.28 8.85
CA GLN A 7 -29.64 1.05 8.41
C GLN A 7 -28.13 1.22 8.59
N ILE A 8 -27.56 0.75 9.70
CA ILE A 8 -26.12 0.76 9.95
C ILE A 8 -25.38 -0.07 8.88
N GLN A 9 -25.90 -1.25 8.54
CA GLN A 9 -25.33 -2.09 7.47
C GLN A 9 -25.39 -1.40 6.10
N GLN A 10 -26.45 -0.63 5.81
CA GLN A 10 -26.53 0.14 4.58
C GLN A 10 -25.46 1.25 4.51
N VAL A 11 -25.15 1.91 5.63
CA VAL A 11 -24.06 2.89 5.70
C VAL A 11 -22.71 2.22 5.50
N ASP A 12 -22.45 1.10 6.17
CA ASP A 12 -21.20 0.34 6.03
C ASP A 12 -20.99 -0.13 4.58
N GLN A 13 -22.04 -0.66 3.95
CA GLN A 13 -21.99 -1.06 2.54
C GLN A 13 -21.69 0.13 1.62
N LYS A 14 -22.31 1.30 1.85
CA LYS A 14 -22.02 2.52 1.08
C LYS A 14 -20.57 2.96 1.26
N LEU A 15 -19.97 2.84 2.46
CA LEU A 15 -18.55 3.13 2.69
C LEU A 15 -17.63 2.14 1.94
N ILE A 16 -18.00 0.85 1.89
CA ILE A 16 -17.28 -0.15 1.10
C ILE A 16 -17.33 0.23 -0.38
N ASP A 17 -18.49 0.61 -0.91
CA ASP A 17 -18.67 1.02 -2.30
C ASP A 17 -17.88 2.29 -2.63
N PHE A 18 -17.69 3.19 -1.66
CA PHE A 18 -16.81 4.37 -1.77
C PHE A 18 -15.30 4.02 -1.76
N GLY A 19 -14.95 2.78 -1.41
CA GLY A 19 -13.58 2.25 -1.45
C GLY A 19 -12.84 2.23 -0.11
N PHE A 20 -13.55 2.27 1.02
CA PHE A 20 -12.94 2.11 2.34
C PHE A 20 -12.70 0.62 2.67
N THR A 21 -11.46 0.18 2.42
CA THR A 21 -11.08 -1.24 2.55
C THR A 21 -10.61 -1.64 3.95
N PHE A 22 -9.99 -0.73 4.70
CA PHE A 22 -9.44 -1.06 6.03
C PHE A 22 -10.51 -0.91 7.12
N MET A 23 -10.63 -1.94 7.96
CA MET A 23 -11.67 -2.04 8.98
C MET A 23 -11.57 -0.92 10.02
N ASP A 24 -10.36 -0.64 10.54
CA ASP A 24 -10.16 0.37 11.60
C ASP A 24 -10.65 1.76 11.17
N ILE A 25 -10.23 2.21 9.98
CA ILE A 25 -10.63 3.49 9.40
C ILE A 25 -12.13 3.48 9.06
N ARG A 26 -12.64 2.35 8.56
CA ARG A 26 -14.06 2.25 8.21
C ARG A 26 -14.95 2.36 9.45
N ILE A 27 -14.57 1.76 10.57
CA ILE A 27 -15.30 1.86 11.84
C ILE A 27 -15.33 3.31 12.35
N GLU A 28 -14.21 4.02 12.30
CA GLU A 28 -14.13 5.43 12.72
C GLU A 28 -15.03 6.33 11.85
N ILE A 29 -14.95 6.16 10.53
CA ILE A 29 -15.78 6.93 9.59
C ILE A 29 -17.25 6.54 9.73
N LEU A 30 -17.55 5.25 9.92
CA LEU A 30 -18.90 4.77 10.14
C LEU A 30 -19.51 5.42 11.37
N ASP A 31 -18.84 5.39 12.52
CA ASP A 31 -19.32 6.01 13.76
C ASP A 31 -19.59 7.52 13.58
N HIS A 32 -18.66 8.22 12.91
CA HIS A 32 -18.83 9.63 12.59
C HIS A 32 -20.06 9.91 11.72
N ILE A 33 -20.26 9.14 10.65
CA ILE A 33 -21.38 9.28 9.72
C ILE A 33 -22.71 8.93 10.42
N LEU A 34 -22.74 7.89 11.24
CA LEU A 34 -23.92 7.51 12.00
C LEU A 34 -24.35 8.63 12.94
N CYS A 35 -23.41 9.21 13.70
CA CYS A 35 -23.69 10.36 14.57
C CYS A 35 -24.31 11.52 13.79
N LEU A 36 -23.78 11.85 12.61
CA LEU A 36 -24.31 12.91 11.76
C LEU A 36 -25.72 12.60 11.25
N ILE A 37 -26.00 11.36 10.86
CA ILE A 37 -27.35 10.96 10.43
C ILE A 37 -28.33 11.08 11.60
N GLU A 38 -27.93 10.67 12.80
CA GLU A 38 -28.78 10.76 13.99
C GLU A 38 -29.17 12.21 14.33
N THR A 39 -28.31 13.20 14.02
CA THR A 39 -28.61 14.63 14.19
C THR A 39 -29.66 15.18 13.22
N LYS A 40 -29.92 14.50 12.09
CA LYS A 40 -30.89 14.93 11.08
C LYS A 40 -32.30 14.41 11.41
N GLU A 41 -32.81 14.76 12.60
CA GLU A 41 -34.08 14.21 13.12
C GLU A 41 -35.33 14.55 12.28
N ASN A 42 -35.23 15.56 11.43
CA ASN A 42 -36.33 16.05 10.59
C ASN A 42 -36.38 15.40 9.19
N LEU A 43 -35.43 14.53 8.86
CA LEU A 43 -35.33 13.89 7.55
C LEU A 43 -35.60 12.39 7.66
N ASP A 44 -36.19 11.82 6.62
CA ASP A 44 -36.22 10.36 6.47
C ASP A 44 -34.78 9.83 6.33
N PHE A 45 -34.55 8.59 6.79
CA PHE A 45 -33.21 7.98 6.81
C PHE A 45 -32.49 8.12 5.46
N LYS A 46 -33.18 7.85 4.35
CA LYS A 46 -32.57 7.91 3.03
C LYS A 46 -32.13 9.33 2.66
N GLN A 47 -32.95 10.32 3.01
CA GLN A 47 -32.64 11.73 2.79
C GLN A 47 -31.50 12.20 3.70
N ALA A 48 -31.50 11.78 4.97
CA ALA A 48 -30.44 12.07 5.92
C ALA A 48 -29.10 11.45 5.44
N LEU A 49 -29.14 10.21 4.97
CA LEU A 49 -27.98 9.50 4.43
C LEU A 49 -27.38 10.22 3.23
N ASP A 50 -28.20 10.59 2.25
CA ASP A 50 -27.71 11.27 1.04
C ASP A 50 -27.19 12.68 1.38
N THR A 51 -27.87 13.40 2.27
CA THR A 51 -27.44 14.72 2.74
C THR A 51 -26.08 14.64 3.45
N VAL A 52 -25.91 13.70 4.39
CA VAL A 52 -24.67 13.55 5.16
C VAL A 52 -23.52 13.13 4.25
N PHE A 53 -23.74 12.24 3.28
CA PHE A 53 -22.69 11.85 2.33
C PHE A 53 -22.26 13.00 1.41
N GLU A 54 -23.18 13.88 1.00
CA GLU A 54 -22.82 15.08 0.24
C GLU A 54 -22.12 16.13 1.12
N GLU A 55 -22.60 16.38 2.35
CA GLU A 55 -21.97 17.28 3.31
C GLU A 55 -20.55 16.83 3.68
N GLN A 56 -20.34 15.52 3.83
CA GLN A 56 -19.07 14.92 4.23
C GLN A 56 -18.20 14.48 3.04
N LYS A 57 -18.57 14.82 1.81
CA LYS A 57 -17.86 14.38 0.60
C LYS A 57 -16.38 14.73 0.60
N ASP A 58 -16.04 15.95 1.01
CA ASP A 58 -14.65 16.41 1.08
C ASP A 58 -13.87 15.74 2.21
N TYR A 59 -14.54 15.52 3.36
CA TYR A 59 -13.97 14.75 4.47
C TYR A 59 -13.66 13.31 4.02
N LEU A 60 -14.63 12.61 3.42
CA LEU A 60 -14.45 11.24 2.92
C LEU A 60 -13.35 11.16 1.87
N LYS A 61 -13.26 12.14 0.97
CA LYS A 61 -12.19 12.23 -0.02
C LYS A 61 -10.82 12.41 0.63
N THR A 62 -10.73 13.25 1.66
CA THR A 62 -9.49 13.49 2.41
C THR A 62 -9.08 12.24 3.17
N GLN A 63 -10.00 11.58 3.87
CA GLN A 63 -9.73 10.32 4.59
C GLN A 63 -9.23 9.23 3.65
N LYS A 64 -9.83 9.12 2.47
CA LYS A 64 -9.37 8.19 1.44
C LYS A 64 -7.95 8.53 1.00
N LEU A 65 -7.63 9.79 0.70
CA LEU A 65 -6.27 10.20 0.33
C LEU A 65 -5.25 9.90 1.43
N THR A 66 -5.59 10.16 2.68
CA THR A 66 -4.74 9.85 3.84
C THR A 66 -4.48 8.36 3.96
N GLN A 67 -5.52 7.52 3.78
CA GLN A 67 -5.39 6.07 3.75
C GLN A 67 -4.40 5.62 2.68
N TRP A 68 -4.53 6.13 1.45
CA TRP A 68 -3.60 5.80 0.37
C TRP A 68 -2.19 6.32 0.64
N SER A 69 -2.05 7.54 1.15
CA SER A 69 -0.77 8.14 1.52
C SER A 69 -0.05 7.31 2.59
N ASN A 70 -0.75 6.86 3.63
CA ASN A 70 -0.18 6.01 4.67
C ASN A 70 0.30 4.66 4.13
N VAL A 71 -0.48 4.03 3.25
CA VAL A 71 -0.07 2.78 2.58
C VAL A 71 1.15 2.99 1.69
N ILE A 72 1.19 4.09 0.93
CA ILE A 72 2.32 4.42 0.05
C ILE A 72 3.56 4.74 0.90
N SER A 73 3.43 5.56 1.93
CA SER A 73 4.51 5.94 2.85
C SER A 73 5.15 4.71 3.50
N GLN A 74 4.33 3.77 3.99
CA GLN A 74 4.82 2.50 4.53
C GLN A 74 5.59 1.69 3.47
N ARG A 75 5.10 1.63 2.23
CA ARG A 75 5.78 0.91 1.13
C ARG A 75 7.08 1.61 0.70
N VAL A 76 7.09 2.94 0.64
CA VAL A 76 8.27 3.75 0.29
C VAL A 76 9.34 3.65 1.36
N SER A 77 8.97 3.64 2.65
CA SER A 77 9.91 3.40 3.75
C SER A 77 10.62 2.06 3.60
N LEU A 78 9.89 0.99 3.27
CA LEU A 78 10.49 -0.33 3.05
C LEU A 78 11.45 -0.34 1.85
N LEU A 79 11.11 0.34 0.77
CA LEU A 79 12.02 0.49 -0.37
C LEU A 79 13.28 1.25 0.05
N LYS A 80 13.11 2.36 0.77
CA LYS A 80 14.22 3.17 1.27
C LYS A 80 15.16 2.35 2.17
N ASP A 81 14.63 1.52 3.04
CA ASP A 81 15.42 0.65 3.93
C ASP A 81 16.22 -0.41 3.14
N ILE A 82 15.70 -0.86 2.00
CA ILE A 82 16.41 -1.79 1.10
C ILE A 82 17.48 -1.04 0.28
N PHE A 83 17.15 0.11 -0.31
CA PHE A 83 18.06 0.88 -1.16
C PHE A 83 19.21 1.55 -0.40
N LEU A 84 18.98 1.99 0.85
CA LEU A 84 20.00 2.61 1.69
C LEU A 84 20.77 1.61 2.56
N ASN A 85 20.53 0.30 2.38
CA ASN A 85 21.25 -0.70 3.13
C ASN A 85 22.73 -0.75 2.64
N PRO A 86 23.70 -0.56 3.54
CA PRO A 86 25.12 -0.44 3.20
C PRO A 86 25.67 -1.69 2.49
N VAL A 87 25.10 -2.87 2.72
CA VAL A 87 25.48 -4.10 2.01
C VAL A 87 25.17 -4.00 0.52
N PHE A 88 24.03 -3.41 0.15
CA PHE A 88 23.66 -3.26 -1.26
C PHE A 88 24.49 -2.20 -1.97
N ILE A 89 24.77 -1.08 -1.28
CA ILE A 89 25.66 -0.04 -1.78
C ILE A 89 27.06 -0.63 -2.00
N PHE A 90 27.55 -1.44 -1.06
CA PHE A 90 28.82 -2.15 -1.19
C PHE A 90 28.83 -3.12 -2.38
N LEU A 91 27.76 -3.91 -2.57
CA LEU A 91 27.66 -4.82 -3.72
C LEU A 91 27.63 -4.08 -5.07
N TRP A 92 26.98 -2.92 -5.14
CA TRP A 92 27.01 -2.05 -6.32
C TRP A 92 28.40 -1.50 -6.62
N ILE A 93 29.09 -1.00 -5.59
CA ILE A 93 30.47 -0.51 -5.73
C ILE A 93 31.40 -1.65 -6.15
N LEU A 94 31.28 -2.82 -5.51
CA LEU A 94 32.08 -4.00 -5.84
C LEU A 94 31.83 -4.46 -7.28
N SER A 95 30.57 -4.50 -7.72
CA SER A 95 30.21 -4.82 -9.11
C SER A 95 30.82 -3.85 -10.10
N TYR A 96 30.82 -2.55 -9.79
CA TYR A 96 31.44 -1.53 -10.64
C TYR A 96 32.95 -1.72 -10.73
N PHE A 97 33.62 -1.95 -9.60
CA PHE A 97 35.07 -2.22 -9.57
C PHE A 97 35.44 -3.48 -10.33
N ILE A 98 34.65 -4.56 -10.20
CA ILE A 98 34.87 -5.79 -10.96
C ILE A 98 34.75 -5.49 -12.45
N TYR A 99 33.72 -4.77 -12.89
CA TYR A 99 33.54 -4.39 -14.29
C TYR A 99 34.72 -3.57 -14.84
N ASP A 100 35.17 -2.55 -14.10
CA ASP A 100 36.26 -1.65 -14.53
C ASP A 100 37.62 -2.38 -14.60
N ASN A 101 37.83 -3.40 -13.76
CA ASN A 101 39.07 -4.16 -13.69
C ASN A 101 39.04 -5.46 -14.51
N LEU A 102 37.96 -5.74 -15.25
CA LEU A 102 37.96 -6.83 -16.21
C LEU A 102 39.04 -6.54 -17.26
N PRO A 103 40.04 -7.42 -17.44
CA PRO A 103 41.05 -7.22 -18.46
C PRO A 103 40.37 -7.34 -19.82
N TYR A 104 40.11 -6.20 -20.48
CA TYR A 104 39.68 -6.14 -21.87
C TYR A 104 40.80 -6.69 -22.76
N SER A 105 40.91 -8.01 -22.79
CA SER A 105 41.93 -8.76 -23.48
C SER A 105 41.25 -9.71 -24.45
N ASN A 106 41.10 -9.20 -25.67
CA ASN A 106 40.64 -9.87 -26.89
C ASN A 106 39.13 -10.03 -27.08
N HIS A 107 38.63 -9.20 -28.00
CA HIS A 107 37.32 -9.29 -28.64
C HIS A 107 37.01 -10.71 -29.12
N ASN A 108 36.09 -11.37 -28.41
CA ASN A 108 35.18 -12.34 -28.97
C ASN A 108 33.78 -11.83 -28.64
N LEU A 109 32.89 -11.74 -29.62
CA LEU A 109 31.49 -11.29 -29.48
C LEU A 109 30.73 -12.02 -28.35
N LEU A 110 31.18 -13.22 -27.95
CA LEU A 110 30.62 -13.98 -26.83
C LEU A 110 30.98 -13.42 -25.44
N LEU A 111 32.08 -12.67 -25.30
CA LEU A 111 32.50 -12.08 -24.02
C LEU A 111 31.82 -10.73 -23.76
N GLU A 112 31.44 -10.01 -24.82
CA GLU A 112 30.71 -8.72 -24.73
C GLU A 112 29.35 -8.89 -24.02
N ASP A 113 28.65 -10.01 -24.24
CA ASP A 113 27.41 -10.34 -23.53
C ASP A 113 27.65 -10.76 -22.06
N LEU A 114 28.83 -11.29 -21.74
CA LEU A 114 29.21 -11.68 -20.37
C LEU A 114 29.61 -10.47 -19.51
N ASP A 115 30.03 -9.36 -20.10
CA ASP A 115 30.39 -8.12 -19.40
C ASP A 115 29.18 -7.46 -18.70
N VAL A 116 27.96 -7.83 -19.11
CA VAL A 116 26.70 -7.39 -18.50
C VAL A 116 26.38 -8.19 -17.22
N ILE A 117 26.96 -9.38 -17.04
CA ILE A 117 26.67 -10.28 -15.91
C ILE A 117 27.01 -9.66 -14.55
N PRO A 118 28.19 -9.03 -14.35
CA PRO A 118 28.49 -8.34 -13.10
C PRO A 118 27.43 -7.30 -12.74
N MET A 119 26.93 -6.52 -13.71
CA MET A 119 25.86 -5.53 -13.48
C MET A 119 24.48 -6.19 -13.28
N ALA A 120 24.22 -7.32 -13.93
CA ALA A 120 22.95 -8.03 -13.83
C ALA A 120 22.76 -8.71 -12.47
N ILE A 121 23.84 -9.17 -11.81
CA ILE A 121 23.77 -9.85 -10.50
C ILE A 121 23.15 -8.95 -9.40
N PRO A 122 23.60 -7.70 -9.17
CA PRO A 122 22.96 -6.78 -8.26
C PRO A 122 21.49 -6.53 -8.62
N ILE A 123 21.19 -6.28 -9.90
CA ILE A 123 19.83 -5.98 -10.37
C ILE A 123 18.88 -7.17 -10.10
N LEU A 124 19.30 -8.39 -10.42
CA LEU A 124 18.53 -9.61 -10.17
C LEU A 124 18.35 -9.86 -8.67
N SER A 125 19.37 -9.55 -7.86
CA SER A 125 19.28 -9.62 -6.39
C SER A 125 18.22 -8.66 -5.86
N PHE A 126 18.16 -7.43 -6.38
CA PHE A 126 17.15 -6.43 -6.05
C PHE A 126 15.74 -6.88 -6.45
N VAL A 127 15.56 -7.40 -7.67
CA VAL A 127 14.27 -7.90 -8.15
C VAL A 127 13.80 -9.09 -7.32
N PHE A 128 14.70 -10.04 -7.02
CA PHE A 128 14.38 -11.22 -6.23
C PHE A 128 14.00 -10.86 -4.79
N LEU A 129 14.75 -9.98 -4.12
CA LEU A 129 14.43 -9.52 -2.76
C LEU A 129 13.17 -8.66 -2.71
N GLY A 130 12.95 -7.81 -3.72
CA GLY A 130 11.71 -7.04 -3.87
C GLY A 130 10.50 -7.96 -3.99
N LEU A 131 10.58 -9.01 -4.83
CA LEU A 131 9.54 -10.01 -4.97
C LEU A 131 9.37 -10.85 -3.70
N TYR A 132 10.46 -11.30 -3.07
CA TYR A 132 10.43 -12.08 -1.83
C TYR A 132 9.79 -11.30 -0.68
N THR A 133 10.17 -10.05 -0.46
CA THR A 133 9.58 -9.19 0.59
C THR A 133 8.11 -8.88 0.30
N PHE A 134 7.73 -8.69 -0.98
CA PHE A 134 6.34 -8.50 -1.38
C PHE A 134 5.48 -9.75 -1.14
N VAL A 135 5.98 -10.94 -1.49
CA VAL A 135 5.27 -12.22 -1.34
C VAL A 135 5.19 -12.66 0.12
N SER A 136 6.29 -12.56 0.88
CA SER A 136 6.33 -12.96 2.29
C SER A 136 5.40 -12.12 3.17
N LYS A 137 5.26 -10.82 2.90
CA LYS A 137 4.32 -9.97 3.64
C LYS A 137 2.85 -10.16 3.25
N LYS A 138 2.53 -10.58 2.01
CA LYS A 138 1.18 -11.08 1.66
C LYS A 138 0.79 -12.27 2.55
N LYS A 139 1.73 -13.17 2.85
CA LYS A 139 1.51 -14.32 3.73
C LYS A 139 1.25 -13.91 5.19
N LEU A 140 1.96 -12.90 5.70
CA LEU A 140 1.76 -12.36 7.06
C LEU A 140 0.43 -11.59 7.22
N GLN A 141 0.01 -10.81 6.23
CA GLN A 141 -1.31 -10.15 6.25
C GLN A 141 -2.46 -11.16 6.17
N VAL A 142 -2.33 -12.20 5.34
CA VAL A 142 -3.31 -13.29 5.27
C VAL A 142 -3.37 -14.09 6.58
N LEU A 143 -2.24 -14.29 7.26
CA LEU A 143 -2.22 -14.92 8.58
C LEU A 143 -2.88 -14.05 9.65
N MET A 144 -2.61 -12.74 9.71
CA MET A 144 -3.28 -11.85 10.68
C MET A 144 -4.80 -11.77 10.47
N VAL A 145 -5.28 -11.74 9.22
CA VAL A 145 -6.73 -11.75 8.92
C VAL A 145 -7.40 -13.08 9.31
N ARG A 146 -6.65 -14.19 9.36
CA ARG A 146 -7.17 -15.51 9.72
C ARG A 146 -7.23 -15.77 11.23
N TYR A 147 -6.60 -14.92 12.04
CA TYR A 147 -6.48 -15.07 13.50
C TYR A 147 -7.19 -13.98 14.31
N LEU A 148 -7.95 -13.08 13.68
CA LEU A 148 -8.92 -12.27 14.42
C LEU A 148 -10.21 -13.10 14.65
N PRO A 149 -10.64 -13.30 15.91
CA PRO A 149 -11.91 -13.97 16.24
C PRO A 149 -13.13 -13.16 15.81
#